data_AF-A0A1Q7IJE4-F1
#
_entry.id   AF-A0A1Q7IJE4-F1
#
_cell.length_a   1.000
_cell.length_b   1.000
_cell.length_c   1.000
_cell.angle_alpha   90.00
_cell.angle_beta   90.00
_cell.angle_gamma   90.00
#
_symmetry.space_group_name_H-M   'P 1'
#
loop_
_entity.id
_entity.type
_entity.pdbx_description
1 polymer ?
#
loop_
_entity_poly.entity_id
_entity_poly.type
_entity_poly.pdbx_seq_one_letter_code
_entity_poly.pdbx_strand_id
1 'polypeptide(L)'
;MSAEACAAFLRRVEDTVGLFLFGAMLIVVLTQVFVRFLLYEWLQIAWADEIGRALLVWSSFWGAVLVTRESRHITVDLLYDAVPAPAQLALRILGDLVLATFLLLVLSMGLPIFLDSLRRPSPATGLPFFIFDGALWVSSALMIVHVVVNAARRWRPSAAPTVVPAVTDPL
;
A
#
# COMPACT_ATOMS: atom_id res chain seq x y z
N MET A 1 4.45 -15.04 22.27
CA MET A 1 4.02 -16.09 21.33
C MET A 1 2.76 -15.72 20.54
N SER A 2 1.66 -15.27 21.14
CA SER A 2 0.42 -14.94 20.38
C SER A 2 0.53 -13.69 19.48
N ALA A 3 1.20 -12.63 19.92
CA ALA A 3 1.31 -11.38 19.16
C ALA A 3 2.19 -11.50 17.90
N GLU A 4 3.27 -12.27 17.98
CA GLU A 4 4.18 -12.50 16.84
C GLU A 4 3.53 -13.40 15.78
N ALA A 5 2.79 -14.42 16.21
CA ALA A 5 2.00 -15.25 15.31
C ALA A 5 0.90 -14.45 14.59
N CYS A 6 0.21 -13.56 15.31
CA CYS A 6 -0.79 -12.65 14.73
C CYS A 6 -0.18 -11.71 13.68
N ALA A 7 0.96 -11.08 14.00
CA ALA A 7 1.67 -10.22 13.05
C ALA A 7 2.18 -10.99 11.82
N ALA A 8 2.67 -12.22 12.00
CA ALA A 8 3.10 -13.07 10.89
C ALA A 8 1.92 -13.51 10.01
N PHE A 9 0.77 -13.82 10.60
CA PHE A 9 -0.44 -14.14 9.87
C PHE A 9 -0.95 -12.95 9.06
N LEU A 10 -1.05 -11.76 9.66
CA LEU A 10 -1.47 -10.54 8.97
C LEU A 10 -0.59 -10.24 7.76
N ARG A 11 0.74 -10.35 7.92
CA ARG A 11 1.67 -10.15 6.80
C ARG A 11 1.43 -11.11 5.65
N ARG A 12 1.25 -12.40 5.94
CA ARG A 12 0.94 -13.41 4.91
C ARG A 12 -0.36 -13.11 4.18
N VAL A 13 -1.39 -12.67 4.91
CA VAL A 13 -2.68 -12.28 4.30
C VAL A 13 -2.49 -11.08 3.38
N GLU A 14 -1.83 -10.02 3.83
CA GLU A 14 -1.55 -8.82 3.02
C GLU A 14 -0.77 -9.16 1.74
N ASP A 15 0.28 -9.97 1.86
CA ASP A 15 1.13 -10.36 0.73
C ASP A 15 0.35 -11.23 -0.27
N THR A 16 -0.47 -12.16 0.22
CA THR A 16 -1.31 -13.04 -0.63
C THR A 16 -2.38 -12.23 -1.36
N VAL A 17 -3.03 -11.29 -0.68
CA VAL A 17 -4.02 -10.40 -1.30
C VAL A 17 -3.36 -9.52 -2.35
N GLY A 18 -2.18 -8.94 -2.05
CA GLY A 18 -1.43 -8.13 -3.01
C GLY A 18 -1.04 -8.92 -4.26
N LEU A 19 -0.54 -10.15 -4.09
CA LEU A 19 -0.20 -11.03 -5.20
C LEU A 19 -1.43 -11.38 -6.05
N PHE A 20 -2.56 -11.67 -5.41
CA PHE A 20 -3.80 -11.96 -6.11
C PHE A 20 -4.31 -10.76 -6.91
N LEU A 21 -4.37 -9.57 -6.30
CA LEU A 21 -4.85 -8.35 -6.94
C LEU A 21 -3.99 -8.00 -8.17
N PHE A 22 -2.67 -8.01 -8.01
CA PHE A 22 -1.73 -7.69 -9.08
C PHE A 22 -1.75 -8.77 -10.18
N GLY A 23 -1.77 -10.04 -9.81
CA GLY A 23 -1.83 -11.15 -10.76
C GLY A 23 -3.12 -11.14 -11.58
N ALA A 24 -4.26 -10.90 -10.92
CA ALA A 24 -5.55 -10.77 -11.59
C ALA A 24 -5.56 -9.56 -12.54
N MET A 25 -5.07 -8.39 -12.09
CA MET A 25 -4.95 -7.20 -12.93
C MET A 25 -4.12 -7.49 -14.18
N LEU A 26 -2.95 -8.13 -14.00
CA LEU A 26 -2.05 -8.47 -15.09
C LEU A 26 -2.72 -9.39 -16.11
N ILE A 27 -3.40 -10.45 -15.66
CA ILE A 27 -4.13 -11.37 -16.54
C ILE A 27 -5.21 -10.64 -17.32
N VAL A 28 -6.00 -9.78 -16.67
CA VAL A 28 -7.07 -9.01 -17.33
C VAL A 28 -6.49 -8.08 -18.39
N VAL A 29 -5.48 -7.29 -18.06
CA VAL A 29 -4.86 -6.33 -18.99
C VAL A 29 -4.18 -7.06 -20.15
N LEU A 30 -3.47 -8.16 -19.89
CA LEU A 30 -2.89 -8.98 -20.96
C LEU A 30 -3.99 -9.55 -21.86
N THR A 31 -5.08 -10.06 -21.29
CA THR A 31 -6.23 -10.56 -22.06
C THR A 31 -6.81 -9.46 -22.96
N GLN A 32 -6.95 -8.23 -22.45
CA GLN A 32 -7.40 -7.09 -23.26
C GLN A 32 -6.44 -6.78 -24.41
N VAL A 33 -5.13 -6.79 -24.16
CA VAL A 33 -4.09 -6.61 -25.20
C VAL A 33 -4.18 -7.73 -26.24
N PHE A 34 -4.24 -9.00 -25.82
CA PHE A 34 -4.39 -10.14 -26.72
C PHE A 34 -5.65 -10.04 -27.57
N VAL A 35 -6.81 -9.74 -26.99
CA VAL A 35 -8.06 -9.58 -27.72
C VAL A 35 -7.97 -8.42 -28.73
N ARG A 36 -7.36 -7.30 -28.32
CA ARG A 36 -7.23 -6.13 -29.18
C ARG A 36 -6.33 -6.37 -30.39
N PHE A 37 -5.24 -7.11 -30.23
CA PHE A 37 -4.24 -7.28 -31.29
C PHE A 37 -4.39 -8.58 -32.08
N LEU A 38 -4.91 -9.67 -31.50
CA LEU A 38 -5.07 -10.97 -32.18
C LEU A 38 -6.50 -11.23 -32.67
N LEU A 39 -7.52 -10.65 -32.02
CA LEU A 39 -8.95 -11.02 -32.24
C LEU A 39 -9.80 -9.91 -32.88
N TYR A 40 -9.20 -8.81 -33.38
CA TYR A 40 -9.79 -7.68 -34.13
C TYR A 40 -11.28 -7.32 -33.84
N GLU A 41 -11.55 -6.17 -33.20
CA GLU A 41 -12.84 -5.42 -33.04
C GLU A 41 -14.18 -6.14 -32.70
N TRP A 42 -14.36 -7.45 -32.89
CA TRP A 42 -15.63 -8.17 -32.69
C TRP A 42 -15.91 -8.54 -31.24
N LEU A 43 -14.92 -8.39 -30.36
CA LEU A 43 -15.03 -8.72 -28.94
C LEU A 43 -14.52 -7.57 -28.07
N GLN A 44 -15.15 -6.39 -28.17
CA GLN A 44 -14.94 -5.35 -27.15
C GLN A 44 -15.57 -5.81 -25.84
N ILE A 45 -14.74 -6.34 -24.96
CA ILE A 45 -15.14 -6.80 -23.63
C ILE A 45 -15.32 -5.57 -22.72
N ALA A 46 -16.47 -4.89 -22.82
CA ALA A 46 -16.77 -3.67 -22.07
C ALA A 46 -16.58 -3.83 -20.55
N TRP A 47 -16.87 -5.02 -20.02
CA TRP A 47 -16.65 -5.32 -18.60
C TRP A 47 -15.18 -5.46 -18.21
N ALA A 48 -14.30 -5.87 -19.13
CA ALA A 48 -12.88 -6.06 -18.82
C ALA A 48 -12.16 -4.72 -18.61
N ASP A 49 -12.60 -3.65 -19.28
CA ASP A 49 -12.04 -2.32 -19.06
C ASP A 49 -12.39 -1.78 -17.68
N GLU A 50 -13.62 -2.03 -17.25
CA GLU A 50 -14.09 -1.65 -15.92
C GLU A 50 -13.39 -2.47 -14.82
N ILE A 51 -13.33 -3.81 -14.95
CA ILE A 51 -12.66 -4.67 -13.96
C ILE A 51 -11.14 -4.45 -13.95
N GLY A 52 -10.51 -4.28 -15.11
CA GLY A 52 -9.07 -4.02 -15.20
C GLY A 52 -8.69 -2.72 -14.48
N ARG A 53 -9.50 -1.67 -14.64
CA ARG A 53 -9.33 -0.40 -13.93
C ARG A 53 -9.55 -0.55 -12.43
N ALA A 54 -10.54 -1.35 -12.01
CA ALA A 54 -10.77 -1.66 -10.60
C ALA A 54 -9.54 -2.32 -9.98
N LEU A 55 -9.05 -3.40 -10.60
CA LEU A 55 -7.92 -4.17 -10.12
C LEU A 55 -6.63 -3.35 -10.10
N LEU A 56 -6.45 -2.45 -11.07
CA LEU A 56 -5.32 -1.51 -11.09
C LEU A 56 -5.34 -0.57 -9.88
N VAL A 57 -6.50 0.03 -9.59
CA VAL A 57 -6.69 0.91 -8.43
C VAL A 57 -6.43 0.14 -7.14
N TRP A 58 -7.05 -1.04 -6.97
CA TRP A 58 -6.83 -1.91 -5.83
C TRP A 58 -5.36 -2.28 -5.66
N SER A 59 -4.68 -2.72 -6.72
CA SER A 59 -3.28 -3.12 -6.68
C SER A 59 -2.36 -1.95 -6.31
N SER A 60 -2.63 -0.75 -6.82
CA SER A 60 -1.83 0.45 -6.54
C SER A 60 -1.91 0.83 -5.06
N PHE A 61 -3.13 0.87 -4.50
CA PHE A 61 -3.31 1.20 -3.09
C PHE A 61 -2.82 0.08 -2.17
N TRP A 62 -2.98 -1.18 -2.54
CA TRP A 62 -2.43 -2.30 -1.78
C TRP A 62 -0.90 -2.32 -1.79
N GLY A 63 -0.28 -1.93 -2.90
CA GLY A 63 1.16 -1.69 -2.97
C GLY A 63 1.62 -0.60 -1.98
N ALA A 64 0.86 0.49 -1.85
CA ALA A 64 1.15 1.53 -0.88
C ALA A 64 1.05 1.04 0.59
N VAL A 65 0.11 0.15 0.89
CA VAL A 65 0.04 -0.53 2.20
C VAL A 65 1.32 -1.31 2.48
N LEU A 66 1.76 -2.15 1.54
CA LEU A 66 2.96 -2.99 1.69
C LEU A 66 4.23 -2.15 1.91
N VAL A 67 4.39 -1.05 1.16
CA VAL A 67 5.50 -0.10 1.33
C VAL A 67 5.47 0.59 2.69
N THR A 68 4.28 1.02 3.12
CA THR A 68 4.08 1.70 4.42
C THR A 68 4.38 0.78 5.60
N ARG A 69 3.98 -0.50 5.50
CA ARG A 69 4.28 -1.54 6.50
C ARG A 69 5.78 -1.65 6.76
N GLU A 70 6.58 -1.64 5.70
CA GLU A 70 8.04 -1.79 5.78
C GLU A 70 8.76 -0.48 6.14
N SER A 71 8.02 0.61 6.41
CA SER A 71 8.58 1.95 6.63
C SER A 71 9.51 2.41 5.49
N ARG A 72 9.32 1.87 4.29
CA ARG A 72 10.08 2.24 3.08
C ARG A 72 9.47 3.46 2.38
N HIS A 73 9.07 4.47 3.15
CA HIS A 73 8.77 5.77 2.56
C HIS A 73 10.04 6.26 1.86
N ILE A 74 9.89 6.69 0.60
CA ILE A 74 11.00 7.03 -0.29
C ILE A 74 11.94 7.97 0.45
N THR A 75 13.01 7.37 0.97
CA THR A 75 14.06 8.07 1.67
C THR A 75 15.12 8.25 0.61
N VAL A 76 15.58 9.47 0.39
CA VAL A 76 16.79 9.66 -0.40
C VAL A 76 17.91 9.15 0.50
N ASP A 77 18.23 7.86 0.39
CA ASP A 77 19.13 7.15 1.30
C ASP A 77 20.46 7.92 1.47
N LEU A 78 20.95 8.52 0.38
CA LEU A 78 22.14 9.39 0.37
C LEU A 78 22.06 10.61 1.30
N LEU A 79 20.89 11.26 1.39
CA LEU A 79 20.70 12.43 2.25
C LEU A 79 20.37 12.02 3.69
N TYR A 80 19.69 10.89 3.86
CA TYR A 80 19.33 10.34 5.16
C TYR A 80 20.54 9.79 5.91
N ASP A 81 21.42 9.08 5.22
CA ASP A 81 22.64 8.52 5.80
C ASP A 81 23.70 9.60 6.07
N ALA A 82 23.59 10.77 5.43
CA ALA A 82 24.48 11.91 5.64
C ALA A 82 24.16 12.75 6.89
N VAL A 83 22.97 12.60 7.50
CA VAL A 83 22.55 13.38 8.67
C VAL A 83 22.70 12.60 9.98
N PRO A 84 22.97 13.29 11.11
CA PRO A 84 23.15 12.62 12.40
C PRO A 84 21.86 11.95 12.91
N ALA A 85 22.00 10.90 13.72
CA ALA A 85 20.91 10.08 14.26
C ALA A 85 19.65 10.85 14.79
N PRO A 86 19.76 11.96 15.53
CA PRO A 86 18.58 12.73 15.95
C PRO A 86 17.83 13.38 14.77
N ALA A 87 18.54 13.83 13.74
CA ALA A 87 17.93 14.40 12.54
C ALA A 87 17.24 13.33 11.69
N GLN A 88 17.84 12.13 11.58
CA GLN A 88 17.21 10.96 10.96
C GLN A 88 15.87 10.59 11.61
N LEU A 89 15.79 10.65 12.94
CA LEU A 89 14.55 10.40 13.68
C LEU A 89 13.51 11.49 13.39
N ALA A 90 13.91 12.77 13.37
CA ALA A 90 13.02 13.89 13.07
C ALA A 90 12.43 13.80 11.65
N LEU A 91 13.25 13.50 10.63
CA LEU A 91 12.78 13.31 9.25
C LEU A 91 11.76 12.17 9.16
N ARG A 92 12.02 11.07 9.86
CA ARG A 92 11.12 9.92 9.91
C ARG A 92 9.78 10.23 10.58
N ILE A 93 9.78 10.97 11.70
CA ILE A 93 8.55 11.41 12.37
C ILE A 93 7.77 12.39 11.48
N LEU A 94 8.47 13.32 10.83
CA LEU A 94 7.86 14.26 9.90
C LEU A 94 7.18 13.52 8.72
N GLY A 95 7.86 12.55 8.12
CA GLY A 95 7.30 11.73 7.05
C GLY A 95 6.04 10.98 7.45
N ASP A 96 6.06 10.32 8.62
CA ASP A 96 4.89 9.62 9.17
C ASP A 96 3.73 10.60 9.42
N LEU A 97 4.01 11.81 9.95
CA LEU A 97 3.00 12.82 10.25
C LEU A 97 2.37 13.39 8.97
N VAL A 98 3.18 13.66 7.95
CA VAL A 98 2.71 14.09 6.62
C VAL A 98 1.83 13.02 6.01
N LEU A 99 2.25 11.75 6.04
CA LEU A 99 1.44 10.66 5.52
C LEU A 99 0.13 10.48 6.29
N ALA A 100 0.18 10.48 7.63
CA ALA A 100 -1.02 10.37 8.45
C ALA A 100 -2.02 11.50 8.18
N THR A 101 -1.52 12.74 8.06
CA THR A 101 -2.34 13.91 7.74
C THR A 101 -2.96 13.78 6.35
N PHE A 102 -2.16 13.35 5.36
CA PHE A 102 -2.65 13.11 4.00
C PHE A 102 -3.75 12.05 3.97
N LEU A 103 -3.55 10.91 4.65
CA LEU A 103 -4.54 9.83 4.74
C LEU A 103 -5.84 10.29 5.41
N LEU A 104 -5.75 11.09 6.48
CA LEU A 104 -6.92 11.66 7.14
C LEU A 104 -7.67 12.64 6.24
N LEU A 105 -6.96 13.46 5.48
CA LEU A 105 -7.57 14.39 4.53
C LEU A 105 -8.28 13.65 3.39
N VAL A 106 -7.66 12.59 2.87
CA VAL A 106 -8.26 11.70 1.86
C VAL A 106 -9.52 11.03 2.39
N LEU A 107 -9.50 10.50 3.62
CA LEU A 107 -10.68 9.87 4.23
C LEU A 107 -11.80 10.89 4.48
N SER A 108 -11.49 12.05 5.05
CA SER A 108 -12.50 13.07 5.35
C SER A 108 -13.14 13.65 4.09
N MET A 109 -12.33 14.04 3.10
CA MET A 109 -12.81 14.64 1.85
C MET A 109 -13.43 13.60 0.91
N GLY A 110 -12.97 12.36 0.97
CA GLY A 110 -13.51 11.26 0.18
C GLY A 110 -14.84 10.71 0.70
N LEU A 111 -15.20 10.95 1.98
CA LEU A 111 -16.41 10.40 2.59
C LEU A 111 -17.71 10.72 1.84
N PRO A 112 -18.01 12.00 1.50
CA PRO A 112 -19.22 12.32 0.75
C PRO A 112 -19.21 11.67 -0.64
N ILE A 113 -18.06 11.63 -1.31
CA ILE A 113 -17.91 11.02 -2.64
C ILE A 113 -18.23 9.52 -2.57
N PHE A 114 -17.67 8.83 -1.58
CA PHE A 114 -17.91 7.40 -1.36
C PHE A 114 -19.37 7.06 -1.03
N LEU A 115 -20.01 7.88 -0.19
CA LEU A 115 -21.43 7.72 0.15
C LEU A 115 -22.33 7.93 -1.06
N ASP A 116 -21.98 8.84 -1.96
CA ASP A 116 -22.66 9.01 -3.24
C ASP A 116 -22.41 7.83 -4.20
N SER A 117 -21.19 7.29 -4.24
CA SER A 117 -20.81 6.14 -5.06
C SER A 117 -21.53 4.85 -4.67
N LEU A 118 -21.97 4.71 -3.40
CA LEU A 118 -22.82 3.60 -2.96
C LEU A 118 -24.20 3.58 -3.66
N ARG A 119 -24.66 4.73 -4.17
CA ARG A 119 -25.98 4.89 -4.79
C ARG A 119 -25.92 4.92 -6.32
N ARG A 120 -24.71 4.86 -6.91
CA ARG A 120 -24.50 4.92 -8.36
C ARG A 120 -24.04 3.55 -8.88
N PRO A 121 -24.88 2.83 -9.64
CA PRO A 121 -24.43 1.63 -10.35
C PRO A 121 -23.50 2.01 -11.50
N SER A 122 -22.54 1.14 -11.81
CA SER A 122 -21.67 1.29 -12.97
C SER A 122 -22.43 1.12 -14.29
N PRO A 123 -22.06 1.84 -15.36
CA PRO A 123 -22.78 1.80 -16.63
C PRO A 123 -22.64 0.47 -17.39
N ALA A 124 -21.53 -0.26 -17.22
CA ALA A 124 -21.20 -1.43 -18.04
C ALA A 124 -21.49 -2.77 -17.34
N THR A 125 -21.18 -2.90 -16.05
CA THR A 125 -21.40 -4.15 -15.30
C THR A 125 -22.59 -4.11 -14.34
N GLY A 126 -23.17 -2.93 -14.07
CA GLY A 126 -24.22 -2.74 -13.07
C GLY A 126 -23.74 -2.93 -11.62
N LEU A 127 -22.45 -3.19 -11.43
CA LEU A 127 -21.83 -3.31 -10.11
C LEU A 127 -21.76 -1.94 -9.43
N PRO A 128 -21.93 -1.85 -8.10
CA PRO A 128 -21.82 -0.57 -7.39
C PRO A 128 -20.40 0.02 -7.53
N PHE A 129 -20.29 1.33 -7.81
CA PHE A 129 -19.00 2.04 -7.87
C PHE A 129 -18.17 1.94 -6.59
N PHE A 130 -18.80 1.56 -5.48
CA PHE A 130 -18.15 1.22 -4.21
C PHE A 130 -16.98 0.24 -4.34
N ILE A 131 -17.00 -0.68 -5.30
CA ILE A 131 -15.87 -1.61 -5.49
C ILE A 131 -14.59 -0.83 -5.87
N PHE A 132 -14.69 0.28 -6.60
CA PHE A 132 -13.55 1.11 -6.97
C PHE A 132 -13.11 2.00 -5.82
N ASP A 133 -14.07 2.71 -5.22
CA ASP A 133 -13.76 3.68 -4.17
C ASP A 133 -13.36 2.98 -2.85
N GLY A 134 -13.88 1.78 -2.60
CA GLY A 134 -13.56 0.98 -1.41
C GLY A 134 -12.08 0.64 -1.26
N ALA A 135 -11.34 0.55 -2.39
CA ALA A 135 -9.90 0.35 -2.38
C ALA A 135 -9.18 1.44 -1.57
N LEU A 136 -9.61 2.69 -1.75
CA LEU A 136 -9.06 3.86 -1.07
C LEU A 136 -9.28 3.76 0.43
N TRP A 137 -10.50 3.41 0.85
CA TRP A 137 -10.89 3.32 2.27
C TRP A 137 -10.17 2.21 3.00
N VAL A 138 -10.21 1.01 2.45
CA VAL A 138 -9.60 -0.18 3.06
C VAL A 138 -8.09 0.02 3.18
N SER A 139 -7.44 0.49 2.12
CA SER A 139 -5.99 0.69 2.10
C SER A 139 -5.56 1.85 3.00
N SER A 140 -6.30 2.95 3.02
CA SER A 140 -5.99 4.09 3.91
C SER A 140 -6.13 3.72 5.38
N ALA A 141 -7.19 2.98 5.76
CA ALA A 141 -7.35 2.49 7.12
C ALA A 141 -6.18 1.58 7.53
N LEU A 142 -5.78 0.66 6.64
CA LEU A 142 -4.68 -0.26 6.91
C LEU A 142 -3.32 0.47 6.98
N MET A 143 -3.08 1.47 6.13
CA MET A 143 -1.89 2.32 6.18
C MET A 143 -1.81 3.12 7.49
N ILE A 144 -2.93 3.67 7.99
CA ILE A 144 -2.96 4.36 9.30
C ILE A 144 -2.55 3.41 10.41
N VAL A 145 -3.05 2.16 10.41
CA VAL A 145 -2.64 1.14 11.38
C VAL A 145 -1.13 0.90 11.30
N HIS A 146 -0.58 0.73 10.10
CA HIS A 146 0.87 0.53 9.92
C HIS A 146 1.69 1.75 10.38
N VAL A 147 1.26 2.98 10.09
CA VAL A 147 1.91 4.20 10.57
C VAL A 147 1.93 4.24 12.10
N VAL A 148 0.79 3.98 12.76
CA VAL A 148 0.69 3.97 14.22
C VAL A 148 1.58 2.87 14.83
N VAL A 149 1.57 1.68 14.25
CA VAL A 149 2.40 0.56 14.73
C VAL A 149 3.89 0.85 14.53
N ASN A 150 4.27 1.46 13.40
CA ASN A 150 5.66 1.83 13.12
C ASN A 150 6.13 2.96 14.02
N ALA A 151 5.29 3.96 14.29
CA ALA A 151 5.54 4.98 15.29
C ALA A 151 5.73 4.36 16.70
N ALA A 152 4.84 3.46 17.12
CA ALA A 152 4.95 2.78 18.42
C ALA A 152 6.21 1.92 18.55
N ARG A 153 6.64 1.26 17.46
CA ARG A 153 7.91 0.50 17.43
C ARG A 153 9.13 1.40 17.60
N ARG A 154 9.13 2.61 17.05
CA ARG A 154 10.26 3.56 17.18
C ARG A 154 10.46 4.05 18.61
N TRP A 155 9.39 4.12 19.40
CA TRP A 155 9.44 4.59 20.79
C TRP A 155 9.85 3.49 21.76
N ARG A 156 9.88 2.22 21.32
CA ARG A 156 10.51 1.15 22.09
C ARG A 156 12.02 1.36 21.99
N PRO A 157 12.73 1.55 23.13
CA PRO A 157 14.19 1.64 23.12
C PRO A 157 14.72 0.39 22.42
N SER A 158 15.34 0.55 21.26
CA SER A 158 16.12 -0.53 20.69
C SER A 158 17.24 -0.80 21.68
N ALA A 159 17.37 -2.05 22.15
CA ALA A 159 18.54 -2.49 22.88
C ALA A 159 19.77 -2.02 22.07
N ALA A 160 20.69 -1.33 22.74
CA ALA A 160 21.83 -0.69 22.12
C ALA A 160 22.48 -1.63 21.09
N PRO A 161 22.88 -1.13 19.90
CA PRO A 161 23.64 -1.95 18.97
C PRO A 161 24.82 -2.53 19.73
N THR A 162 24.89 -3.85 19.85
CA THR A 162 26.10 -4.53 20.28
C THR A 162 27.16 -4.10 19.28
N VAL A 163 27.98 -3.13 19.69
CA VAL A 163 29.23 -2.80 19.01
C VAL A 163 29.97 -4.13 18.99
N VAL A 164 29.93 -4.83 17.86
CA VAL A 164 30.84 -5.94 17.61
C VAL A 164 32.22 -5.28 17.71
N PRO A 165 33.04 -5.61 18.73
CA PRO A 165 34.35 -5.01 18.85
C PRO A 165 35.05 -5.25 17.52
N ALA A 166 35.60 -4.19 16.94
CA ALA A 166 36.43 -4.30 15.75
C ALA A 166 37.43 -5.42 16.00
N VAL A 167 37.37 -6.47 15.17
CA VAL A 167 38.41 -7.49 15.13
C VAL A 167 39.69 -6.74 14.83
N THR A 168 40.48 -6.48 15.86
CA THR A 168 41.87 -6.07 15.71
C THR A 168 42.59 -7.33 15.28
N ASP A 169 42.69 -7.55 13.96
CA ASP A 169 43.62 -8.53 13.43
C ASP A 169 45.03 -8.10 13.82
N PRO A 170 45.79 -8.93 14.57
CA PRO A 170 47.21 -8.68 14.78
C PRO A 170 47.96 -9.21 13.55
N LEU A 171 48.51 -8.29 12.76
CA LEU A 171 49.70 -8.55 11.93
C LEU A 171 50.88 -7.76 12.53
#